data_AF-A0AA89NIQ0-F1
#
_entry.id   AF-A0AA89NIQ0-F1
#
_cell.length_a   1.000
_cell.length_b   1.000
_cell.length_c   1.000
_cell.angle_alpha   90.00
_cell.angle_beta   90.00
_cell.angle_gamma   90.00
#
_symmetry.space_group_name_H-M   'P 1'
#
loop_
_entity.id
_entity.type
_entity.pdbx_description
1 polymer ?
#
loop_
_entity_poly.entity_id
_entity_poly.type
_entity_poly.pdbx_seq_one_letter_code
_entity_poly.pdbx_strand_id
1 'polypeptide(L)'
;MKTFFNSLLITIVSVSIIIIFSSMAAYALSRRKGKMSSLLFFIFVGAMLIPFQSVMIPLIYIFGQMDMLNRIGLIFMYLGFGCSLSIFLYHGTLNGIPKSLDEAAIIDGANRFQVFWHIIFPMLKPITVTVAILNTIWIWNDYLLPSLVINKEGMHTIPLKMFFFFGEYTKQWHLALAGLTIAILPVIIGYFFAQKQIIKGVSEGAVK
;
A
#
# COMPACT_ATOMS: atom_id res chain seq x y z
N MET A 1 15.90 7.18 -17.58
CA MET A 1 15.62 5.76 -17.28
C MET A 1 15.74 5.40 -15.81
N LYS A 2 16.82 5.77 -15.08
CA LYS A 2 16.99 5.46 -13.64
C LYS A 2 15.79 5.88 -12.76
N THR A 3 15.27 7.10 -12.94
CA THR A 3 14.11 7.63 -12.20
C THR A 3 12.84 6.79 -12.38
N PHE A 4 12.53 6.40 -13.62
CA PHE A 4 11.38 5.55 -13.91
C PHE A 4 11.51 4.19 -13.23
N PHE A 5 12.70 3.57 -13.32
CA PHE A 5 12.97 2.30 -12.66
C PHE A 5 12.89 2.40 -11.12
N ASN A 6 13.37 3.50 -10.52
CA ASN A 6 13.22 3.74 -9.09
C ASN A 6 11.74 3.81 -8.68
N SER A 7 10.93 4.60 -9.39
CA SER A 7 9.48 4.66 -9.14
C SER A 7 8.84 3.28 -9.27
N LEU A 8 9.11 2.57 -10.36
CA LEU A 8 8.55 1.24 -10.60
C LEU A 8 8.93 0.23 -9.52
N LEU A 9 10.21 0.18 -9.15
CA LEU A 9 10.73 -0.72 -8.12
C LEU A 9 10.13 -0.41 -6.75
N ILE A 10 10.13 0.86 -6.34
CA ILE A 10 9.59 1.28 -5.04
C ILE A 10 8.09 0.95 -4.99
N THR A 11 7.33 1.25 -6.03
CA THR A 11 5.89 0.98 -6.08
C THR A 11 5.60 -0.53 -6.04
N ILE A 12 6.19 -1.34 -6.93
CA ILE A 12 5.91 -2.78 -7.01
C ILE A 12 6.27 -3.48 -5.71
N VAL A 13 7.47 -3.20 -5.16
CA VAL A 13 7.94 -3.88 -3.95
C VAL A 13 7.09 -3.47 -2.75
N SER A 14 6.78 -2.18 -2.59
CA SER A 14 5.94 -1.69 -1.48
C SER A 14 4.54 -2.27 -1.54
N VAL A 15 3.89 -2.25 -2.71
CA VAL A 15 2.54 -2.80 -2.89
C VAL A 15 2.51 -4.29 -2.61
N SER A 16 3.51 -5.05 -3.08
CA SER A 16 3.61 -6.49 -2.85
C SER A 16 3.76 -6.81 -1.36
N ILE A 17 4.63 -6.08 -0.66
CA ILE A 17 4.81 -6.21 0.80
C ILE A 17 3.52 -5.84 1.55
N ILE A 18 2.87 -4.72 1.19
CA ILE A 18 1.59 -4.32 1.78
C ILE A 18 0.56 -5.43 1.62
N ILE A 19 0.37 -5.98 0.42
CA ILE A 19 -0.60 -7.06 0.15
C ILE A 19 -0.32 -8.28 1.03
N ILE A 20 0.92 -8.76 1.05
CA ILE A 20 1.29 -9.98 1.80
C ILE A 20 1.00 -9.78 3.29
N PHE A 21 1.55 -8.72 3.89
CA PHE A 21 1.45 -8.53 5.34
C PHE A 21 0.04 -8.13 5.78
N SER A 22 -0.65 -7.26 5.03
CA SER A 22 -2.01 -6.82 5.40
C SER A 22 -3.05 -7.92 5.24
N SER A 23 -2.97 -8.76 4.20
CA SER A 23 -3.90 -9.89 4.02
C SER A 23 -3.70 -10.96 5.10
N MET A 24 -2.45 -11.28 5.44
CA MET A 24 -2.15 -12.22 6.53
C MET A 24 -2.60 -11.68 7.90
N ALA A 25 -2.34 -10.40 8.18
CA ALA A 25 -2.76 -9.76 9.42
C ALA A 25 -4.29 -9.75 9.53
N ALA A 26 -4.99 -9.34 8.46
CA ALA A 26 -6.45 -9.34 8.42
C ALA A 26 -7.03 -10.75 8.60
N TYR A 27 -6.42 -11.77 8.00
CA TYR A 27 -6.81 -13.18 8.18
C TYR A 27 -6.70 -13.62 9.64
N ALA A 28 -5.55 -13.36 10.26
CA ALA A 28 -5.33 -13.69 11.66
C ALA A 28 -6.34 -12.98 12.59
N LEU A 29 -6.61 -11.69 12.33
CA LEU A 29 -7.55 -10.89 13.11
C LEU A 29 -9.01 -11.38 12.95
N SER A 30 -9.44 -11.69 11.73
CA SER A 30 -10.80 -12.18 11.45
C SER A 30 -11.05 -13.58 12.04
N ARG A 31 -10.05 -14.47 12.01
CA ARG A 31 -10.22 -15.82 12.53
C ARG A 31 -10.10 -15.91 14.05
N ARG A 32 -9.26 -15.10 14.69
CA ARG A 32 -9.07 -15.09 16.14
C ARG A 32 -10.12 -14.21 16.84
N LYS A 33 -11.14 -14.84 17.42
CA LYS A 33 -12.13 -14.14 18.27
C LYS A 33 -11.52 -13.84 19.64
N GLY A 34 -11.47 -12.57 20.03
CA GLY A 34 -11.00 -12.14 21.36
C GLY A 34 -10.78 -10.64 21.48
N LYS A 35 -10.74 -10.14 22.73
CA LYS A 35 -10.57 -8.70 23.03
C LYS A 35 -9.29 -8.14 22.42
N MET A 36 -8.19 -8.89 22.44
CA MET A 36 -6.91 -8.47 21.84
C MET A 36 -7.00 -8.31 20.32
N SER A 37 -7.68 -9.22 19.62
CA SER A 37 -7.86 -9.14 18.16
C SER A 37 -8.67 -7.90 17.79
N SER A 38 -9.77 -7.66 18.52
CA SER A 38 -10.61 -6.48 18.33
C SER A 38 -9.84 -5.19 18.62
N LEU A 39 -9.07 -5.14 19.71
CA LEU A 39 -8.24 -3.98 20.06
C LEU A 39 -7.21 -3.69 18.96
N LEU A 40 -6.45 -4.69 18.52
CA LEU A 40 -5.45 -4.53 17.45
C LEU A 40 -6.11 -4.06 16.14
N PHE A 41 -7.25 -4.63 15.77
CA PHE A 41 -8.00 -4.18 14.61
C PHE A 41 -8.40 -2.70 14.72
N PHE A 42 -8.94 -2.27 15.86
CA PHE A 42 -9.29 -0.86 16.07
C PHE A 42 -8.09 0.08 16.13
N ILE A 43 -6.91 -0.40 16.58
CA ILE A 43 -5.66 0.37 16.48
C ILE A 43 -5.31 0.63 15.00
N PHE A 44 -5.38 -0.38 14.14
CA PHE A 44 -5.15 -0.19 12.70
C PHE A 44 -6.18 0.75 12.07
N VAL A 45 -7.46 0.62 12.42
CA VAL A 45 -8.51 1.53 11.94
C VAL A 45 -8.28 2.96 12.41
N GLY A 46 -7.95 3.15 13.69
CA GLY A 46 -7.66 4.47 14.26
C GLY A 46 -6.41 5.11 13.63
N ALA A 47 -5.40 4.32 13.29
CA ALA A 47 -4.18 4.80 12.64
C ALA A 47 -4.45 5.46 11.26
N MET A 48 -5.56 5.14 10.60
CA MET A 48 -5.94 5.79 9.33
C MET A 48 -6.28 7.28 9.49
N LEU A 49 -6.70 7.69 10.69
CA LEU A 49 -7.10 9.06 10.98
C LEU A 49 -5.90 9.97 11.26
N ILE A 50 -4.72 9.39 11.49
CA ILE A 50 -3.51 10.14 11.82
C ILE A 50 -2.96 10.72 10.51
N PRO A 51 -2.93 12.06 10.35
CA PRO A 51 -2.37 12.66 9.17
C PRO A 51 -0.85 12.47 9.18
N PHE A 52 -0.27 12.19 8.01
CA PHE A 52 1.16 12.00 7.85
C PHE A 52 1.98 13.15 8.45
N GLN A 53 1.50 14.39 8.29
CA GLN A 53 2.15 15.61 8.78
C GLN A 53 2.37 15.60 10.29
N SER A 54 1.50 14.96 11.08
CA SER A 54 1.65 14.87 12.53
C SER A 54 2.76 13.92 12.97
N VAL A 55 3.11 12.93 12.16
CA VAL A 55 4.13 11.91 12.47
C VAL A 55 5.40 12.05 11.62
N MET A 56 5.40 13.00 10.68
CA MET A 56 6.47 13.20 9.71
C MET A 56 7.84 13.43 10.37
N ILE A 57 7.97 14.43 11.24
CA ILE A 57 9.24 14.76 11.91
C ILE A 57 9.79 13.60 12.75
N PRO A 58 9.01 12.99 13.67
CA PRO A 58 9.53 11.88 14.47
C PRO A 58 9.88 10.66 13.61
N LEU A 59 9.13 10.37 12.54
CA LEU A 59 9.45 9.28 11.63
C LEU A 59 10.82 9.48 10.96
N ILE A 60 11.06 10.65 10.38
CA ILE A 60 12.34 10.97 9.71
C ILE A 60 13.50 10.98 10.70
N TYR A 61 13.28 11.50 11.91
CA TYR A 61 14.28 11.47 12.97
C TYR A 61 14.69 10.04 13.32
N ILE A 62 13.73 9.15 13.62
CA ILE A 62 14.00 7.76 14.01
C ILE A 62 14.68 6.99 12.89
N PHE A 63 14.20 7.09 11.65
CA PHE A 63 14.82 6.39 10.52
C PHE A 63 16.18 6.98 10.13
N GLY A 64 16.40 8.27 10.39
CA GLY A 64 17.71 8.91 10.29
C GLY A 64 18.73 8.32 11.25
N GLN A 65 18.34 8.09 12.51
CA GLN A 65 19.22 7.46 13.51
C GLN A 65 19.60 6.00 13.16
N MET A 66 18.78 5.32 12.35
CA MET A 66 19.03 3.94 11.91
C MET A 66 19.70 3.85 10.53
N ASP A 67 20.12 4.96 9.93
CA ASP A 67 20.62 5.04 8.54
C ASP A 67 19.64 4.47 7.50
N MET A 68 18.35 4.49 7.81
CA MET A 68 17.27 3.98 6.96
C MET A 68 16.63 5.06 6.08
N LEU A 69 17.27 6.23 5.92
CA LEU A 69 16.85 7.25 4.94
C LEU A 69 17.35 6.88 3.53
N ASN A 70 16.78 5.79 3.02
CA ASN A 70 17.12 5.18 1.75
C ASN A 70 15.89 4.45 1.16
N ARG A 71 16.05 3.82 -0.02
CA ARG A 71 14.96 3.12 -0.72
C ARG A 71 14.30 2.01 0.11
N ILE A 72 15.07 1.28 0.91
CA ILE A 72 14.56 0.18 1.75
C ILE A 72 13.72 0.75 2.89
N GLY A 73 14.21 1.79 3.56
CA GLY A 73 13.45 2.45 4.60
C GLY A 73 12.16 3.08 4.07
N LEU A 74 12.19 3.68 2.87
CA LEU A 74 10.99 4.19 2.21
C LEU A 74 9.93 3.09 1.97
N ILE A 75 10.34 1.93 1.44
CA ILE A 75 9.46 0.78 1.22
C ILE A 75 8.84 0.31 2.56
N PHE A 76 9.65 0.27 3.62
CA PHE A 76 9.17 -0.14 4.94
C PHE A 76 8.20 0.89 5.55
N MET A 77 8.45 2.19 5.36
CA MET A 77 7.51 3.24 5.76
C MET A 77 6.18 3.13 5.00
N TYR A 78 6.21 2.82 3.69
CA TYR A 78 4.99 2.58 2.92
C TYR A 78 4.19 1.38 3.44
N LEU A 79 4.84 0.32 3.91
CA LEU A 79 4.14 -0.77 4.61
C LEU A 79 3.39 -0.25 5.84
N GLY A 80 4.05 0.55 6.69
CA GLY A 80 3.44 1.08 7.91
C GLY A 80 2.19 1.92 7.66
N PHE A 81 2.21 2.80 6.66
CA PHE A 81 1.07 3.64 6.31
C PHE A 81 0.00 2.90 5.48
N GLY A 82 0.43 2.09 4.50
CA GLY A 82 -0.47 1.38 3.59
C GLY A 82 -1.17 0.18 4.23
N CYS A 83 -0.65 -0.39 5.32
CA CYS A 83 -1.23 -1.58 5.93
C CYS A 83 -2.58 -1.30 6.61
N SER A 84 -2.80 -0.13 7.22
CA SER A 84 -4.03 0.16 7.97
C SER A 84 -5.28 0.03 7.11
N LEU A 85 -5.36 0.78 6.00
CA LEU A 85 -6.48 0.70 5.06
C LEU A 85 -6.61 -0.69 4.45
N SER A 86 -5.49 -1.30 4.08
CA SER A 86 -5.47 -2.63 3.45
C SER A 86 -5.99 -3.71 4.40
N ILE A 87 -5.60 -3.69 5.68
CA ILE A 87 -6.09 -4.61 6.73
C ILE A 87 -7.59 -4.47 6.89
N PHE A 88 -8.10 -3.24 6.96
CA PHE A 88 -9.55 -2.99 7.08
C PHE A 88 -10.33 -3.57 5.91
N LEU A 89 -9.90 -3.30 4.68
CA LEU A 89 -10.53 -3.81 3.47
C LEU A 89 -10.52 -5.35 3.44
N TYR A 90 -9.36 -5.97 3.69
CA TYR A 90 -9.26 -7.43 3.75
C TYR A 90 -10.12 -8.03 4.86
N HIS A 91 -10.11 -7.43 6.06
CA HIS A 91 -10.87 -7.92 7.21
C HIS A 91 -12.38 -7.86 6.94
N GLY A 92 -12.87 -6.79 6.31
CA GLY A 92 -14.25 -6.66 5.84
C GLY A 92 -14.66 -7.79 4.91
N THR A 93 -13.86 -8.05 3.86
CA THR A 93 -14.11 -9.16 2.92
C THR A 93 -14.06 -10.54 3.61
N LEU A 94 -13.08 -10.75 4.51
CA LEU A 94 -12.91 -12.02 5.24
C LEU A 94 -14.10 -12.39 6.11
N ASN A 95 -14.84 -11.41 6.63
CA ASN A 95 -16.05 -11.65 7.40
C ASN A 95 -17.19 -12.28 6.56
N GLY A 96 -17.15 -12.11 5.24
CA GLY A 96 -18.04 -12.78 4.29
C GLY A 96 -17.63 -14.22 3.97
N ILE A 97 -16.42 -14.66 4.34
CA ILE A 97 -15.90 -16.01 4.02
C ILE A 97 -16.17 -16.96 5.20
N PRO A 98 -16.98 -18.03 5.02
CA PRO A 98 -17.31 -18.97 6.09
C PRO A 98 -16.08 -19.61 6.73
N LYS A 99 -16.11 -19.76 8.07
CA LYS A 99 -15.03 -20.43 8.81
C LYS A 99 -14.95 -21.94 8.56
N SER A 100 -16.06 -22.54 8.11
CA SER A 100 -16.12 -23.96 7.77
C SER A 100 -15.16 -24.36 6.65
N LEU A 101 -14.76 -23.41 5.79
CA LEU A 101 -13.74 -23.66 4.76
C LEU A 101 -12.35 -23.89 5.38
N ASP A 102 -12.00 -23.09 6.39
CA ASP A 102 -10.76 -23.26 7.16
C ASP A 102 -10.78 -24.62 7.89
N GLU A 103 -11.91 -24.96 8.51
CA GLU A 103 -12.08 -26.21 9.28
C GLU A 103 -12.01 -27.45 8.38
N ALA A 104 -12.69 -27.43 7.22
CA ALA A 104 -12.65 -28.53 6.25
C ALA A 104 -11.21 -28.79 5.76
N ALA A 105 -10.47 -27.74 5.43
CA ALA A 105 -9.10 -27.86 4.98
C ALA A 105 -8.16 -28.40 6.07
N ILE A 106 -8.37 -28.01 7.33
CA ILE A 106 -7.60 -28.54 8.46
C ILE A 106 -7.91 -30.02 8.69
N ILE A 107 -9.17 -30.44 8.53
CA ILE A 107 -9.57 -31.86 8.58
C ILE A 107 -8.87 -32.66 7.47
N ASP A 108 -8.70 -32.08 6.27
CA ASP A 108 -7.95 -32.66 5.15
C ASP A 108 -6.42 -32.65 5.35
N GLY A 109 -5.94 -32.20 6.51
CA GLY A 109 -4.51 -32.21 6.88
C GLY A 109 -3.74 -30.95 6.53
N ALA A 110 -4.40 -29.89 6.05
CA ALA A 110 -3.73 -28.62 5.77
C ALA A 110 -3.35 -27.87 7.05
N ASN A 111 -2.12 -27.38 7.13
CA ASN A 111 -1.72 -26.44 8.18
C ASN A 111 -2.25 -25.02 7.89
N ARG A 112 -2.24 -24.13 8.89
CA ARG A 112 -2.82 -22.77 8.76
C ARG A 112 -2.21 -21.92 7.65
N PHE A 113 -0.92 -22.07 7.36
CA PHE A 113 -0.29 -21.36 6.25
C PHE A 113 -0.76 -21.91 4.90
N GLN A 114 -0.94 -23.22 4.79
CA GLN A 114 -1.51 -23.84 3.61
C GLN A 114 -2.96 -23.39 3.37
N VAL A 115 -3.78 -23.37 4.44
CA VAL A 115 -5.16 -22.83 4.37
C VAL A 115 -5.16 -21.40 3.87
N PHE A 116 -4.30 -20.55 4.43
CA PHE A 116 -4.19 -19.16 3.98
C PHE A 116 -3.83 -19.05 2.49
N TRP A 117 -2.72 -19.68 2.06
CA TRP A 117 -2.21 -19.48 0.70
C TRP A 117 -3.00 -20.20 -0.39
N HIS A 118 -3.56 -21.38 -0.11
CA HIS A 118 -4.21 -22.21 -1.13
C HIS A 118 -5.73 -22.04 -1.17
N ILE A 119 -6.34 -21.49 -0.12
CA ILE A 119 -7.81 -21.37 -0.04
C ILE A 119 -8.20 -19.91 0.16
N ILE A 120 -7.74 -19.29 1.24
CA ILE A 120 -8.22 -17.96 1.64
C ILE A 120 -7.71 -16.87 0.68
N PHE A 121 -6.40 -16.80 0.44
CA PHE A 121 -5.81 -15.76 -0.39
C PHE A 121 -6.33 -15.77 -1.84
N PRO A 122 -6.54 -16.93 -2.51
CA PRO A 122 -7.22 -16.99 -3.79
C PRO A 122 -8.65 -16.43 -3.76
N MET A 123 -9.40 -16.68 -2.69
CA MET A 123 -10.75 -16.09 -2.51
C MET A 123 -10.69 -14.57 -2.29
N LEU A 124 -9.60 -14.06 -1.72
CA LEU A 124 -9.35 -12.63 -1.56
C LEU A 124 -8.86 -11.94 -2.85
N LYS A 125 -8.79 -12.63 -3.99
CA LYS A 125 -8.33 -12.04 -5.26
C LYS A 125 -9.06 -10.75 -5.63
N PRO A 126 -10.40 -10.63 -5.54
CA PRO A 126 -11.10 -9.38 -5.91
C PRO A 126 -10.66 -8.19 -5.05
N ILE A 127 -10.63 -8.36 -3.73
CA ILE A 127 -10.22 -7.28 -2.81
C ILE A 127 -8.71 -7.00 -2.90
N THR A 128 -7.89 -8.01 -3.20
CA THR A 128 -6.44 -7.84 -3.44
C THR A 128 -6.16 -6.95 -4.63
N VAL A 129 -6.95 -7.07 -5.71
CA VAL A 129 -6.84 -6.18 -6.87
C VAL A 129 -7.11 -4.74 -6.44
N THR A 130 -8.17 -4.49 -5.66
CA THR A 130 -8.48 -3.15 -5.13
C THR A 130 -7.34 -2.60 -4.26
N VAL A 131 -6.82 -3.39 -3.32
CA VAL A 131 -5.68 -3.00 -2.47
C VAL A 131 -4.45 -2.68 -3.31
N ALA A 132 -4.15 -3.51 -4.33
CA ALA A 132 -3.02 -3.29 -5.22
C ALA A 132 -3.15 -1.97 -5.97
N ILE A 133 -4.32 -1.69 -6.53
CA ILE A 133 -4.60 -0.46 -7.27
C ILE A 133 -4.48 0.77 -6.38
N LEU A 134 -5.16 0.78 -5.23
CA LEU A 134 -5.20 1.95 -4.34
C LEU A 134 -3.79 2.32 -3.88
N ASN A 135 -3.01 1.33 -3.44
CA ASN A 135 -1.63 1.56 -3.02
C ASN A 135 -0.71 1.92 -4.20
N THR A 136 -0.92 1.33 -5.39
CA THR A 136 -0.13 1.70 -6.58
C THR A 136 -0.36 3.16 -6.96
N ILE A 137 -1.63 3.60 -7.03
CA ILE A 137 -1.98 4.99 -7.34
C ILE A 137 -1.37 5.93 -6.30
N TRP A 138 -1.50 5.62 -5.02
CA TRP A 138 -0.95 6.46 -3.96
C TRP A 138 0.58 6.55 -4.04
N ILE A 139 1.29 5.42 -4.00
CA ILE A 139 2.77 5.37 -3.93
C ILE A 139 3.41 5.93 -5.21
N TRP A 140 2.80 5.69 -6.38
CA TRP A 140 3.32 6.22 -7.65
C TRP A 140 3.27 7.74 -7.71
N ASN A 141 2.24 8.36 -7.13
CA ASN A 141 2.04 9.82 -7.13
C ASN A 141 2.68 10.52 -5.93
N ASP A 142 3.17 9.77 -4.93
CA ASP A 142 3.69 10.36 -3.73
C ASP A 142 4.99 11.14 -3.98
N TYR A 143 5.00 12.37 -3.50
CA TYR A 143 6.13 13.29 -3.55
C TYR A 143 6.71 13.51 -2.17
N LEU A 144 5.85 13.69 -1.16
CA LEU A 144 6.24 14.27 0.12
C LEU A 144 7.15 13.32 0.88
N LEU A 145 6.76 12.05 1.06
CA LEU A 145 7.61 11.10 1.79
C LEU A 145 8.93 10.82 1.03
N PRO A 146 8.94 10.57 -0.29
CA PRO A 146 10.18 10.47 -1.06
C PRO A 146 11.12 11.67 -0.91
N SER A 147 10.57 12.90 -0.91
CA SER A 147 11.36 14.12 -0.78
C SER A 147 12.13 14.22 0.55
N LEU A 148 11.64 13.53 1.58
CA LEU A 148 12.24 13.52 2.92
C LEU A 148 13.23 12.36 3.10
N VAL A 149 13.02 11.25 2.39
CA VAL A 149 13.74 9.98 2.64
C VAL A 149 14.81 9.69 1.59
N ILE A 150 14.56 10.00 0.32
CA ILE A 150 15.43 9.62 -0.82
C ILE A 150 15.81 10.84 -1.68
N ASN A 151 16.16 11.96 -1.02
CA ASN A 151 16.46 13.23 -1.68
C ASN A 151 17.83 13.29 -2.40
N LYS A 152 18.69 12.27 -2.26
CA LYS A 152 19.99 12.24 -2.94
C LYS A 152 19.86 11.89 -4.42
N GLU A 153 20.75 12.43 -5.23
CA GLU A 153 20.77 12.19 -6.66
C GLU A 153 20.88 10.69 -7.00
N GLY A 154 20.17 10.27 -8.05
CA GLY A 154 20.12 8.86 -8.45
C GLY A 154 19.08 8.00 -7.71
N MET A 155 18.49 8.49 -6.61
CA MET A 155 17.43 7.77 -5.89
C MET A 155 16.01 8.28 -6.17
N HIS A 156 15.87 9.43 -6.84
CA HIS A 156 14.58 10.11 -7.01
C HIS A 156 13.53 9.25 -7.74
N THR A 157 12.28 9.36 -7.27
CA THR A 157 11.06 8.96 -7.98
C THR A 157 10.67 10.00 -9.02
N ILE A 158 9.73 9.66 -9.91
CA ILE A 158 9.22 10.55 -10.95
C ILE A 158 8.68 11.87 -10.34
N PRO A 159 7.76 11.86 -9.35
CA PRO A 159 7.25 13.11 -8.78
C PRO A 159 8.36 13.97 -8.16
N LEU A 160 9.31 13.35 -7.45
CA LEU A 160 10.43 14.04 -6.82
C LEU A 160 11.39 14.65 -7.85
N LYS A 161 11.72 13.92 -8.91
CA LYS A 161 12.60 14.45 -9.97
C LYS A 161 11.93 15.59 -10.74
N MET A 162 10.62 15.50 -10.95
CA MET A 162 9.84 16.59 -11.55
C MET A 162 9.88 17.84 -10.67
N PHE A 163 9.70 17.72 -9.35
CA PHE A 163 9.80 18.86 -8.44
C PHE A 163 11.14 19.60 -8.56
N PHE A 164 12.27 18.87 -8.54
CA PHE A 164 13.58 19.48 -8.73
C PHE A 164 13.73 20.11 -10.12
N PHE A 165 13.19 19.47 -11.17
CA PHE A 165 13.17 20.03 -12.52
C PHE A 165 12.43 21.37 -12.58
N PHE A 166 11.29 21.51 -11.89
CA PHE A 166 10.57 22.79 -11.81
C PHE A 166 11.36 23.89 -11.07
N GLY A 167 12.07 23.53 -10.00
CA GLY A 167 12.90 24.48 -9.24
C GLY A 167 14.14 24.96 -10.00
N GLU A 168 14.75 24.08 -10.80
CA GLU A 168 15.99 24.35 -11.53
C GLU A 168 15.74 25.03 -12.90
N TYR A 169 14.61 24.71 -13.57
CA TYR A 169 14.25 25.21 -14.90
C TYR A 169 13.01 26.12 -14.89
N THR A 170 13.02 27.14 -14.03
CA THR A 170 11.93 28.14 -13.85
C THR A 170 11.38 28.80 -15.13
N LYS A 171 12.03 28.61 -16.28
CA LYS A 171 11.62 29.15 -17.60
C LYS A 171 11.05 28.12 -18.59
N GLN A 172 11.08 26.82 -18.32
CA GLN A 172 10.72 25.77 -19.30
C GLN A 172 9.38 25.06 -18.98
N TRP A 173 8.32 25.85 -18.77
CA TRP A 173 6.98 25.35 -18.44
C TRP A 173 6.42 24.33 -19.45
N HIS A 174 6.76 24.46 -20.74
CA HIS A 174 6.33 23.53 -21.78
C HIS A 174 6.88 22.10 -21.57
N LEU A 175 8.17 21.96 -21.21
CA LEU A 175 8.78 20.66 -20.88
C LEU A 175 8.24 20.11 -19.57
N ALA A 176 8.01 20.99 -18.60
CA ALA A 176 7.52 20.60 -17.29
C ALA A 176 6.07 20.08 -17.35
N LEU A 177 5.21 20.73 -18.14
CA LEU A 177 3.85 20.25 -18.43
C LEU A 177 3.87 18.92 -19.19
N ALA A 178 4.73 18.75 -20.19
CA ALA A 178 4.89 17.48 -20.89
C ALA A 178 5.32 16.34 -19.94
N GLY A 179 6.25 16.62 -19.01
CA GLY A 179 6.67 15.67 -17.98
C GLY A 179 5.54 15.30 -17.02
N LEU A 180 4.71 16.27 -16.61
CA LEU A 180 3.52 16.01 -15.79
C LEU A 180 2.50 15.13 -16.53
N THR A 181 2.26 15.38 -17.82
CA THR A 181 1.38 14.54 -18.65
C THR A 181 1.88 13.10 -18.71
N ILE A 182 3.19 12.89 -18.93
CA ILE A 182 3.78 11.55 -18.95
C ILE A 182 3.69 10.89 -17.56
N ALA A 183 3.89 11.66 -16.49
CA ALA A 183 3.83 11.13 -15.12
C ALA A 183 2.42 10.65 -14.73
N ILE A 184 1.37 11.34 -15.17
CA ILE A 184 -0.03 11.03 -14.80
C ILE A 184 -0.67 9.97 -15.71
N LEU A 185 -0.19 9.80 -16.95
CA LEU A 185 -0.73 8.83 -17.91
C LEU A 185 -0.86 7.40 -17.36
N PRO A 186 0.17 6.80 -16.72
CA PRO A 186 0.05 5.46 -16.13
C PRO A 186 -1.06 5.35 -15.09
N VAL A 187 -1.29 6.42 -14.33
CA VAL A 187 -2.32 6.48 -13.29
C VAL A 187 -3.71 6.51 -13.91
N ILE A 188 -3.92 7.33 -14.94
CA ILE A 188 -5.21 7.42 -15.66
C ILE A 188 -5.55 6.07 -16.30
N ILE A 189 -4.58 5.47 -17.01
CA ILE A 189 -4.75 4.17 -17.65
C ILE A 189 -5.08 3.11 -16.59
N GLY A 190 -4.29 3.05 -15.51
CA GLY A 190 -4.52 2.11 -14.41
C GLY A 190 -5.91 2.27 -13.79
N TYR A 191 -6.32 3.51 -13.50
CA TYR A 191 -7.64 3.80 -12.95
C TYR A 191 -8.79 3.35 -13.86
N PHE A 192 -8.70 3.61 -15.18
CA PHE A 192 -9.74 3.23 -16.13
C PHE A 192 -10.05 1.72 -16.11
N PHE A 193 -9.02 0.89 -16.01
CA PHE A 193 -9.15 -0.57 -15.93
C PHE A 193 -9.56 -1.07 -14.54
N ALA A 194 -9.28 -0.26 -13.51
CA ALA A 194 -9.44 -0.60 -12.10
C ALA A 194 -10.76 -0.15 -11.47
N GLN A 195 -11.39 0.90 -11.99
CA GLN A 195 -12.49 1.61 -11.32
C GLN A 195 -13.67 0.69 -10.93
N LYS A 196 -14.00 -0.31 -11.75
CA LYS A 196 -15.10 -1.25 -11.45
C LYS A 196 -14.76 -2.13 -10.25
N GLN A 197 -13.51 -2.56 -10.14
CA GLN A 197 -12.99 -3.41 -9.07
C GLN A 197 -12.86 -2.59 -7.77
N ILE A 198 -12.40 -1.33 -7.86
CA ILE A 198 -12.34 -0.42 -6.71
C ILE A 198 -13.73 -0.25 -6.10
N ILE A 199 -14.73 0.14 -6.89
CA ILE A 199 -16.10 0.38 -6.42
C ILE A 199 -16.64 -0.88 -5.73
N LYS A 200 -16.52 -2.04 -6.39
CA LYS A 200 -16.99 -3.31 -5.82
C LYS A 200 -16.27 -3.67 -4.51
N GLY A 201 -14.94 -3.58 -4.48
CA GLY A 201 -14.15 -3.97 -3.30
C GLY A 201 -14.36 -3.06 -2.09
N VAL A 202 -14.50 -1.74 -2.30
CA VAL A 202 -14.79 -0.80 -1.21
C VAL A 202 -16.20 -1.01 -0.66
N SER A 203 -17.20 -1.20 -1.52
CA SER A 203 -18.56 -1.49 -1.09
C SER A 203 -18.68 -2.82 -0.32
N GLU A 204 -18.01 -3.87 -0.78
CA GLU A 204 -17.98 -5.17 -0.07
C GLU A 204 -17.29 -5.10 1.29
N GLY A 205 -16.30 -4.22 1.46
CA GLY A 205 -15.65 -3.98 2.76
C GLY A 205 -16.43 -3.07 3.71
N ALA A 206 -17.29 -2.18 3.17
CA ALA A 206 -18.07 -1.22 3.95
C ALA A 206 -19.47 -1.75 4.35
N VAL A 207 -20.01 -2.72 3.64
CA VAL A 207 -21.34 -3.31 3.93
C VAL A 207 -21.18 -4.55 4.81
N LYS A 208 -21.16 -4.33 6.13
CA LYS A 208 -21.82 -5.14 7.19
C LYS A 208 -21.40 -4.68 8.59
#